data_AF-A0A399PP10-F1
#
_entry.id   AF-A0A399PP10-F1
#
_cell.length_a   1.000
_cell.length_b   1.000
_cell.length_c   1.000
_cell.angle_alpha   90.00
_cell.angle_beta   90.00
_cell.angle_gamma   90.00
#
_symmetry.space_group_name_H-M   'P 1'
#
loop_
_entity.id
_entity.type
_entity.pdbx_description
1 polymer ?
#
loop_
_entity_poly.entity_id
_entity_poly.type
_entity_poly.pdbx_seq_one_letter_code
_entity_poly.pdbx_strand_id
1 'polypeptide(L)'
;MKWLLLLVAGALTLPWYMSRGIEFEVDPQVFSNCDLPANVSTVRWNVARESVQSVRVFVNSVNTPENLWASGEPQGEMKTGPWVADGLTFTLRDQAGEVLAKRTVQTTRCLANNAGQ
;
A
#
# COMPACT_ATOMS: atom_id res chain seq x y z
N MET A 1 1.15 -44.95 11.28
CA MET A 1 -0.29 -44.86 10.93
C MET A 1 -0.53 -43.39 10.56
N LYS A 2 -0.50 -42.92 9.30
CA LYS A 2 -1.39 -43.22 8.14
C LYS A 2 -2.85 -43.16 8.61
N TRP A 3 -3.76 -42.23 8.29
CA TRP A 3 -3.93 -41.10 7.33
C TRP A 3 -5.01 -40.16 7.97
N LEU A 4 -5.19 -38.87 7.63
CA LEU A 4 -5.90 -38.37 6.43
C LEU A 4 -5.72 -36.84 6.28
N LEU A 5 -5.49 -36.42 5.04
CA LEU A 5 -5.73 -35.08 4.53
C LEU A 5 -7.24 -34.80 4.48
N LEU A 6 -7.68 -33.69 5.08
CA LEU A 6 -8.87 -32.98 4.63
C LEU A 6 -8.40 -31.65 4.05
N LEU A 7 -8.26 -31.64 2.72
CA LEU A 7 -8.19 -30.43 1.90
C LEU A 7 -9.57 -29.78 1.93
N VAL A 8 -9.76 -28.80 2.80
CA VAL A 8 -10.71 -27.74 2.50
C VAL A 8 -9.92 -26.73 1.69
N ALA A 9 -10.12 -26.73 0.38
CA ALA A 9 -9.70 -25.67 -0.52
C ALA A 9 -10.56 -24.41 -0.24
N GLY A 10 -10.41 -23.84 0.96
CA GLY A 10 -10.82 -22.48 1.26
C GLY A 10 -9.56 -21.64 1.20
N ALA A 11 -9.60 -20.55 0.43
CA ALA A 11 -8.48 -19.65 0.19
C ALA A 11 -7.54 -19.57 1.40
N LEU A 12 -6.30 -20.04 1.22
CA LEU A 12 -5.21 -19.80 2.15
C LEU A 12 -4.96 -18.29 2.16
N THR A 13 -5.74 -17.54 2.94
CA THR A 13 -5.24 -16.29 3.50
C THR A 13 -4.15 -16.72 4.46
N LEU A 14 -2.95 -16.97 3.95
CA LEU A 14 -1.79 -17.11 4.81
C LEU A 14 -1.83 -15.90 5.74
N PRO A 15 -1.94 -16.09 7.07
CA PRO A 15 -1.91 -14.95 7.96
C PRO A 15 -0.57 -14.25 7.69
N TRP A 16 -0.64 -12.96 7.33
CA TRP A 16 0.51 -12.15 6.89
C TRP A 16 1.72 -12.20 7.86
N TYR A 17 1.49 -12.69 9.07
CA TYR A 17 2.43 -13.03 10.14
C TYR A 17 3.56 -14.03 9.81
N MET A 18 3.52 -14.80 8.72
CA MET A 18 4.65 -15.71 8.38
C MET A 18 5.78 -15.06 7.58
N SER A 19 5.66 -13.79 7.21
CA SER A 19 6.67 -13.09 6.43
C SER A 19 7.68 -12.40 7.35
N ARG A 20 8.93 -12.88 7.42
CA ARG A 20 10.07 -12.06 7.89
C ARG A 20 10.39 -10.99 6.83
N GLY A 21 9.49 -10.03 6.67
CA GLY A 21 9.51 -9.11 5.55
C GLY A 21 8.99 -7.72 5.90
N ILE A 22 9.04 -6.87 4.89
CA ILE A 22 8.38 -5.57 4.90
C ILE A 22 7.19 -5.70 3.98
N GLU A 23 6.00 -5.59 4.54
CA GLU A 23 4.76 -5.43 3.81
C GLU A 23 4.36 -3.96 3.83
N PHE A 24 4.09 -3.43 2.65
CA PHE A 24 3.65 -2.04 2.48
C PHE A 24 2.67 -1.98 1.31
N GLU A 25 1.45 -1.56 1.61
CA GLU A 25 0.31 -1.57 0.70
C GLU A 25 -0.35 -0.19 0.67
N VAL A 26 -0.83 0.19 -0.51
CA VAL A 26 -1.69 1.36 -0.73
C VAL A 26 -2.89 0.86 -1.53
N ASP A 27 -4.09 0.91 -0.96
CA ASP A 27 -5.30 0.33 -1.56
C ASP A 27 -6.45 1.35 -1.63
N PRO A 28 -6.98 1.67 -2.83
CA PRO A 28 -6.48 1.28 -4.14
C PRO A 28 -5.16 2.00 -4.46
N GLN A 29 -4.29 1.30 -5.17
CA GLN A 29 -3.06 1.89 -5.74
C GLN A 29 -3.31 2.44 -7.15
N VAL A 30 -4.31 1.92 -7.84
CA VAL A 30 -4.66 2.31 -9.21
C VAL A 30 -6.08 2.86 -9.21
N PHE A 31 -6.23 4.11 -9.63
CA PHE A 31 -7.53 4.76 -9.77
C PHE A 31 -7.93 4.79 -11.25
N SER A 32 -9.22 4.62 -11.50
CA SER A 32 -9.81 4.85 -12.83
C SER A 32 -10.14 6.34 -12.95
N ASN A 33 -9.68 6.99 -14.01
CA ASN A 33 -10.08 8.38 -14.29
C ASN A 33 -11.57 8.52 -14.70
N CYS A 34 -12.30 7.40 -14.83
CA CYS A 34 -13.72 7.41 -15.21
C CYS A 34 -14.66 7.39 -14.01
N ASP A 35 -14.16 6.88 -12.88
CA ASP A 35 -14.90 6.75 -11.64
C ASP A 35 -14.55 7.94 -10.75
N LEU A 36 -15.10 9.12 -11.08
CA LEU A 36 -15.02 10.29 -10.20
C LEU A 36 -16.10 10.14 -9.11
N PRO A 37 -15.73 10.22 -7.81
CA PRO A 37 -15.01 11.37 -7.25
C PRO A 37 -13.78 11.02 -6.37
N ALA A 38 -13.10 12.07 -5.87
CA ALA A 38 -12.03 12.09 -4.86
C ALA A 38 -11.34 10.75 -4.50
N ASN A 39 -10.10 10.60 -4.97
CA ASN A 39 -9.26 9.43 -4.69
C ASN A 39 -8.86 9.36 -3.21
N VAL A 40 -9.22 8.25 -2.56
CA VAL A 40 -8.85 7.94 -1.18
C VAL A 40 -8.26 6.54 -1.14
N SER A 41 -7.09 6.38 -0.53
CA SER A 41 -6.45 5.09 -0.30
C SER A 41 -6.35 4.78 1.19
N THR A 42 -6.36 3.50 1.53
CA THR A 42 -5.91 2.97 2.80
C THR A 42 -4.46 2.51 2.64
N VAL A 43 -3.58 3.00 3.51
CA VAL A 43 -2.16 2.63 3.53
C VAL A 43 -1.92 1.71 4.72
N ARG A 44 -1.36 0.54 4.46
CA ARG A 44 -1.05 -0.47 5.49
C ARG A 44 0.43 -0.80 5.49
N TRP A 45 0.97 -1.05 6.66
CA TRP A 45 2.34 -1.50 6.82
C TRP A 45 2.45 -2.58 7.89
N ASN A 46 3.38 -3.49 7.66
CA ASN A 46 3.84 -4.48 8.63
C ASN A 46 5.33 -4.72 8.42
N VAL A 47 6.14 -4.32 9.39
CA VAL A 47 7.60 -4.46 9.36
C VAL A 47 8.02 -5.49 10.40
N ALA A 48 8.21 -6.73 9.96
CA ALA A 48 8.67 -7.82 10.80
C ALA A 48 10.21 -7.84 10.93
N ARG A 49 10.80 -6.72 11.35
CA ARG A 49 12.24 -6.56 11.63
C ARG A 49 12.45 -6.06 13.06
N GLU A 50 13.16 -6.85 13.88
CA GLU A 50 13.40 -6.53 15.30
C GLU A 50 14.13 -5.19 15.53
N SER A 51 14.96 -4.77 14.57
CA SER A 51 15.69 -3.49 14.64
C SER A 51 14.81 -2.27 14.40
N VAL A 52 13.61 -2.45 13.86
CA VAL A 52 12.68 -1.36 13.53
C VAL A 52 11.64 -1.26 14.64
N GLN A 53 11.73 -0.22 15.46
CA GLN A 53 10.80 0.02 16.57
C GLN A 53 9.71 1.04 16.21
N SER A 54 9.94 1.83 15.16
CA SER A 54 8.96 2.79 14.66
C SER A 54 9.20 3.05 13.18
N VAL A 55 8.14 3.49 12.51
CA VAL A 55 8.19 3.85 11.10
C VAL A 55 7.64 5.24 10.85
N ARG A 56 8.01 5.80 9.69
CA ARG A 56 7.49 7.04 9.15
C ARG A 56 7.06 6.81 7.70
N VAL A 57 5.88 7.29 7.35
CA VAL A 57 5.38 7.29 5.98
C VAL A 57 5.46 8.71 5.46
N PHE A 58 6.24 8.87 4.39
CA PHE A 58 6.39 10.13 3.67
C PHE A 58 5.61 10.10 2.37
N VAL A 59 5.17 11.27 1.92
CA VAL A 59 4.48 11.45 0.64
C VAL A 59 5.16 12.50 -0.22
N ASN A 60 5.23 12.25 -1.52
CA ASN A 60 5.67 13.24 -2.50
C ASN A 60 5.02 12.95 -3.87
N SER A 61 4.72 14.01 -4.61
CA SER A 61 4.39 13.97 -6.03
C SER A 61 5.59 14.40 -6.87
N VAL A 62 5.47 14.28 -8.20
CA VAL A 62 6.46 14.82 -9.14
C VAL A 62 6.59 16.33 -8.91
N ASN A 63 7.82 16.81 -8.70
CA ASN A 63 8.17 18.22 -8.45
C ASN A 63 7.71 18.81 -7.10
N THR A 64 7.19 18.01 -6.17
CA THR A 64 6.90 18.49 -4.82
C THR A 64 7.93 17.94 -3.83
N PRO A 65 8.37 18.72 -2.83
CA PRO A 65 9.15 18.20 -1.73
C PRO A 65 8.43 17.05 -1.02
N GLU A 66 9.23 16.13 -0.48
CA GLU A 66 8.71 15.05 0.35
C GLU A 66 8.26 15.59 1.73
N ASN A 67 7.10 15.14 2.19
CA ASN A 67 6.53 15.55 3.48
C ASN A 67 6.21 14.33 4.35
N LEU A 68 6.42 14.45 5.67
CA LEU A 68 5.98 13.44 6.62
C LEU A 68 4.45 13.45 6.67
N TRP A 69 3.84 12.30 6.42
CA TRP A 69 2.40 12.13 6.45
C TRP A 69 1.93 11.31 7.66
N ALA A 70 2.64 10.23 7.98
CA ALA A 70 2.31 9.34 9.09
C ALA A 70 3.56 8.92 9.86
N SER A 71 3.37 8.54 11.11
CA SER A 71 4.37 7.85 11.93
C SER A 71 3.67 6.91 12.90
N GLY A 72 4.30 5.80 13.25
CA GLY A 72 3.73 4.87 14.23
C GLY A 72 4.59 3.63 14.47
N GLU A 73 3.96 2.65 15.11
CA GLU A 73 4.53 1.33 15.37
C GLU A 73 4.87 0.58 14.07
N PRO A 74 5.69 -0.49 14.13
CA PRO A 74 6.07 -1.30 12.96
C PRO A 74 4.89 -1.93 12.21
N GLN A 75 3.70 -2.00 12.82
CA GLN A 75 2.46 -2.43 12.20
C GLN A 75 1.40 -1.33 12.34
N GLY A 76 0.69 -1.04 11.24
CA GLY A 76 -0.35 -0.02 11.28
C GLY A 76 -1.12 0.13 9.97
N GLU A 77 -2.18 0.93 10.05
CA GLU A 77 -3.06 1.29 8.96
C GLU A 77 -3.46 2.76 9.09
N MET A 78 -3.52 3.48 7.97
CA MET A 78 -4.07 4.83 7.92
C MET A 78 -4.77 5.12 6.60
N LYS A 79 -5.94 5.75 6.68
CA LYS A 79 -6.70 6.21 5.52
C LYS A 79 -6.26 7.61 5.10
N THR A 80 -6.06 7.85 3.81
CA THR A 80 -5.76 9.17 3.27
C THR A 80 -7.01 10.06 3.28
N GLY A 81 -6.80 11.35 3.04
CA GLY A 81 -7.88 12.23 2.61
C GLY A 81 -8.10 12.17 1.09
N PRO A 82 -9.05 12.96 0.56
CA PRO A 82 -9.40 13.05 -0.86
C PRO A 82 -8.37 13.84 -1.69
N TRP A 83 -7.08 13.57 -1.49
CA TRP A 83 -5.96 14.31 -2.10
C TRP A 83 -4.98 13.38 -2.83
N VAL A 84 -5.28 12.08 -2.88
CA VAL A 84 -4.44 11.12 -3.60
C VAL A 84 -4.51 11.42 -5.11
N ALA A 85 -3.36 11.47 -5.75
CA ALA A 85 -3.25 11.84 -7.16
C ALA A 85 -2.29 10.92 -7.90
N ASP A 86 -2.39 10.94 -9.22
CA ASP A 86 -1.46 10.23 -10.10
C ASP A 86 0.00 10.60 -9.79
N GLY A 87 0.87 9.60 -9.71
CA GLY A 87 2.29 9.78 -9.44
C GLY A 87 2.64 10.10 -7.97
N LEU A 88 1.65 10.21 -7.07
CA LEU A 88 1.91 10.34 -5.65
C LEU A 88 2.61 9.07 -5.14
N THR A 89 3.75 9.24 -4.49
CA THR A 89 4.54 8.16 -3.91
C THR A 89 4.49 8.19 -2.40
N PHE A 90 4.11 7.06 -1.79
CA PHE A 90 4.29 6.80 -0.37
C PHE A 90 5.63 6.10 -0.15
N THR A 91 6.43 6.58 0.79
CA THR A 91 7.72 6.01 1.17
C THR A 91 7.70 5.64 2.65
N LEU A 92 7.84 4.35 2.95
CA LEU A 92 7.99 3.83 4.31
C LEU A 92 9.46 3.89 4.71
N ARG A 93 9.77 4.53 5.85
CA ARG A 93 11.11 4.60 6.43
C ARG A 93 11.12 4.12 7.87
N ASP A 94 12.26 3.61 8.31
CA ASP A 94 12.51 3.41 9.74
C ASP A 94 12.88 4.73 10.46
N GLN A 95 13.16 4.62 11.75
CA GLN A 95 13.63 5.72 12.59
C GLN A 95 14.99 6.30 12.17
N ALA A 96 15.88 5.48 11.61
CA ALA A 96 17.20 5.90 11.12
C ALA A 96 17.12 6.62 9.76
N GLY A 97 15.99 6.49 9.05
CA GLY A 97 15.77 7.05 7.72
C GLY A 97 16.02 6.07 6.57
N GLU A 98 16.28 4.79 6.86
CA GLU A 98 16.37 3.73 5.85
C GLU A 98 15.03 3.64 5.11
N VAL A 99 15.07 3.62 3.78
CA VAL A 99 13.87 3.35 2.96
C VAL A 99 13.59 1.86 2.99
N LEU A 100 12.45 1.50 3.58
CA LEU A 100 11.99 0.12 3.71
C LEU A 100 11.15 -0.30 2.49
N ALA A 101 10.26 0.58 2.02
CA ALA A 101 9.40 0.32 0.87
C ALA A 101 8.88 1.62 0.23
N LYS A 102 8.46 1.52 -1.04
CA LYS A 102 7.79 2.60 -1.78
C LYS A 102 6.59 2.07 -2.57
N ARG A 103 5.53 2.86 -2.66
CA ARG A 103 4.36 2.61 -3.51
C ARG A 103 3.95 3.89 -4.20
N THR A 104 3.74 3.83 -5.51
CA THR A 104 3.33 4.98 -6.30
C THR A 104 1.93 4.72 -6.82
N VAL A 105 1.04 5.67 -6.57
CA VAL A 105 -0.32 5.66 -7.08
C VAL A 105 -0.30 5.95 -8.58
N GLN A 106 -1.15 5.24 -9.30
CA GLN A 106 -1.32 5.40 -10.73
C GLN A 106 -2.79 5.68 -11.05
N THR A 107 -3.01 6.36 -12.16
CA THR A 107 -4.32 6.50 -12.76
C THR A 107 -4.35 5.82 -14.12
N THR A 108 -5.47 5.16 -14.41
CA THR A 108 -5.74 4.62 -15.73
C THR A 108 -6.58 5.64 -16.50
N ARG A 109 -6.26 5.85 -17.78
CA ARG A 109 -7.03 6.73 -18.65
C ARG A 109 -8.44 6.17 -18.88
N CYS A 110 -9.40 7.06 -19.08
CA CYS A 110 -10.64 6.68 -19.74
C CYS A 110 -10.34 6.39 -21.20
N LEU A 111 -10.30 5.11 -21.54
CA LEU A 111 -10.47 4.71 -22.92
C LEU A 111 -11.97 4.86 -23.20
N ALA A 112 -12.35 5.92 -23.91
CA ALA A 112 -13.65 5.94 -24.55
C ALA A 112 -13.74 4.66 -25.40
N ASN A 113 -14.75 3.84 -25.16
CA ASN A 113 -14.99 2.64 -25.96
C ASN A 113 -15.23 3.07 -27.41
N ASN A 114 -14.19 3.13 -28.23
CA ASN A 114 -14.33 3.09 -29.68
C ASN A 114 -14.61 1.64 -30.06
N ALA A 115 -15.83 1.19 -29.75
CA ALA A 115 -16.39 -0.04 -30.24
C ALA A 115 -17.78 0.28 -30.82
N GLY A 116 -17.76 0.81 -32.04
CA GLY A 116 -18.88 0.80 -32.99
C GLY A 116 -20.10 1.66 -32.66
N GLN A 117 -20.16 2.85 -33.28
CA GLN A 117 -21.41 3.34 -33.86
C GLN A 117 -21.12 4.20 -35.09
#